data_AF-A0A3D5EZV4-F1
#
_entry.id   AF-A0A3D5EZV4-F1
#
_cell.length_a   1.000
_cell.length_b   1.000
_cell.length_c   1.000
_cell.angle_alpha   90.00
_cell.angle_beta   90.00
_cell.angle_gamma   90.00
#
_symmetry.space_group_name_H-M   'P 1'
#
loop_
_entity.id
_entity.type
_entity.pdbx_description
1 polymer ?
#
loop_
_entity_poly.entity_id
_entity_poly.type
_entity_poly.pdbx_seq_one_letter_code
_entity_poly.pdbx_strand_id
1 'polypeptide(L)'
;PLHPSELIDHECLGYTGGGTVQSWQFLVAGKLQGFAVRSRIQANNGEVLGEAAAQGLGISLQPDFIVEGFVAAGRVEPILTEFPVPGFGIHAILPSNRQVPHRVRVLMDFLAARIGSG
;
A
#
# COMPACT_ATOMS: atom_id res chain seq x y z
N PRO A 1 -17.89 -2.23 -2.23
CA PRO A 1 -17.84 -3.18 -1.10
C PRO A 1 -18.01 -2.47 0.24
N LEU A 2 -18.74 -3.08 1.18
CA LEU A 2 -18.92 -2.63 2.56
C LEU A 2 -18.07 -3.44 3.56
N HIS A 3 -17.60 -4.62 3.17
CA HIS A 3 -16.71 -5.47 3.97
C HIS A 3 -15.57 -6.04 3.10
N PRO A 4 -14.35 -6.26 3.62
CA PRO A 4 -13.23 -6.78 2.83
C PRO A 4 -13.50 -8.13 2.13
N SER A 5 -14.43 -8.94 2.65
CA SER A 5 -14.85 -10.20 2.01
C SER A 5 -15.50 -10.02 0.65
N GLU A 6 -16.06 -8.85 0.37
CA GLU A 6 -16.72 -8.55 -0.91
C GLU A 6 -15.70 -8.21 -2.01
N LEU A 7 -14.43 -7.95 -1.67
CA LEU A 7 -13.38 -7.59 -2.64
C LEU A 7 -13.16 -8.68 -3.71
N ILE A 8 -13.52 -9.93 -3.42
CA ILE A 8 -13.42 -11.04 -4.39
C ILE A 8 -14.34 -10.85 -5.60
N ASP A 9 -15.42 -10.08 -5.43
CA ASP A 9 -16.44 -9.81 -6.44
C ASP A 9 -16.22 -8.46 -7.16
N HIS A 10 -15.12 -7.77 -6.87
CA HIS A 10 -14.77 -6.48 -7.48
C HIS A 10 -13.49 -6.55 -8.32
N GLU A 11 -13.43 -5.69 -9.33
CA GLU A 11 -12.22 -5.49 -10.12
C GLU A 11 -11.15 -4.82 -9.25
N CYS A 12 -10.06 -5.55 -8.99
CA CYS A 12 -8.93 -5.06 -8.20
C CYS A 12 -7.68 -4.89 -9.06
N LEU A 13 -6.81 -3.99 -8.60
CA LEU A 13 -5.54 -3.62 -9.23
C LEU A 13 -4.41 -4.06 -8.29
N GLY A 14 -3.63 -5.04 -8.73
CA GLY A 14 -2.66 -5.74 -7.87
C GLY A 14 -1.20 -5.45 -8.22
N TYR A 15 -0.30 -5.78 -7.31
CA TYR A 15 1.13 -5.71 -7.59
C TYR A 15 1.62 -6.95 -8.36
N THR A 16 2.49 -6.78 -9.35
CA THR A 16 3.12 -7.93 -10.03
C THR A 16 3.88 -8.80 -9.03
N GLY A 17 3.84 -10.13 -9.23
CA GLY A 17 4.45 -11.10 -8.32
C GLY A 17 3.51 -11.63 -7.24
N GLY A 18 2.34 -11.01 -7.05
CA GLY A 18 1.27 -11.54 -6.20
C GLY A 18 0.41 -12.63 -6.85
N GLY A 19 0.59 -12.89 -8.15
CA GLY A 19 -0.26 -13.79 -8.93
C GLY A 19 -1.64 -13.21 -9.23
N THR A 20 -2.48 -13.97 -9.93
CA THR A 20 -3.85 -13.56 -10.33
C THR A 20 -4.77 -13.37 -9.13
N VAL A 21 -4.55 -14.13 -8.05
CA VAL A 21 -5.27 -14.02 -6.79
C VAL A 21 -4.29 -13.60 -5.71
N GLN A 22 -4.50 -12.42 -5.14
CA GLN A 22 -3.67 -11.87 -4.07
C GLN A 22 -4.43 -11.93 -2.74
N SER A 23 -3.71 -11.98 -1.62
CA SER A 23 -4.31 -11.92 -0.29
C SER A 23 -4.01 -10.56 0.33
N TRP A 24 -5.01 -9.68 0.38
CA TRP A 24 -4.91 -8.39 1.06
C TRP A 24 -5.30 -8.55 2.54
N GLN A 25 -4.57 -7.88 3.42
CA GLN A 25 -4.75 -8.03 4.86
C GLN A 25 -5.48 -6.83 5.45
N PHE A 26 -6.50 -7.11 6.26
CA PHE A 26 -7.30 -6.11 6.95
C PHE A 26 -7.47 -6.52 8.42
N LEU A 27 -7.56 -5.55 9.32
CA LEU A 27 -7.96 -5.75 10.70
C LEU A 27 -9.49 -5.79 10.77
N VAL A 28 -10.03 -6.94 11.12
CA VAL A 28 -11.48 -7.16 11.31
C VAL A 28 -11.69 -7.62 12.74
N ALA A 29 -12.45 -6.83 13.52
CA ALA A 29 -12.68 -7.07 14.95
C ALA A 29 -11.37 -7.29 15.74
N GLY A 30 -10.35 -6.48 15.45
CA GLY A 30 -9.03 -6.54 16.11
C GLY A 30 -8.14 -7.71 15.68
N LYS A 31 -8.55 -8.51 14.69
CA LYS A 31 -7.76 -9.63 14.17
C LYS A 31 -7.35 -9.38 12.73
N LEU A 32 -6.09 -9.63 12.42
CA LEU A 32 -5.60 -9.58 11.05
C LEU A 32 -6.17 -10.77 10.25
N GLN A 33 -6.87 -10.47 9.16
CA GLN A 33 -7.49 -11.45 8.29
C GLN A 33 -7.09 -11.19 6.83
N GLY A 34 -6.81 -12.25 6.08
CA GLY A 34 -6.48 -12.18 4.66
C GLY A 34 -7.72 -12.39 3.80
N PHE A 35 -7.89 -11.54 2.80
CA PHE A 35 -9.00 -11.55 1.86
C PHE A 35 -8.46 -11.70 0.44
N ALA A 36 -8.98 -12.70 -0.26
CA ALA A 36 -8.61 -12.94 -1.65
C ALA A 36 -9.18 -11.85 -2.56
N VAL A 37 -8.33 -11.30 -3.41
CA VAL A 37 -8.72 -10.33 -4.45
C VAL A 37 -8.29 -10.84 -5.81
N ARG A 38 -9.10 -10.58 -6.84
CA ARG A 38 -8.79 -10.94 -8.23
C ARG A 38 -8.26 -9.70 -8.95
N SER A 39 -7.01 -9.77 -9.41
CA SER A 39 -6.36 -8.66 -10.10
C SER A 39 -6.21 -8.96 -11.59
N ARG A 40 -6.98 -8.25 -12.42
CA ARG A 40 -6.88 -8.35 -13.90
C ARG A 40 -5.75 -7.49 -14.45
N ILE A 41 -5.46 -6.37 -13.78
CA ILE A 41 -4.32 -5.51 -14.07
C ILE A 41 -3.32 -5.69 -12.93
N GLN A 42 -2.05 -5.89 -13.30
CA GLN A 42 -0.95 -5.96 -12.37
C GLN A 42 0.18 -5.04 -12.82
N ALA A 43 0.77 -4.30 -11.88
CA ALA A 43 1.94 -3.47 -12.13
C ALA A 43 2.93 -3.56 -10.96
N ASN A 44 4.20 -3.27 -11.21
CA ASN A 44 5.23 -3.23 -10.16
C ASN A 44 5.39 -1.82 -9.55
N ASN A 45 4.51 -0.87 -9.90
CA ASN A 45 4.58 0.53 -9.48
C ASN A 45 3.21 0.99 -8.94
N GLY A 46 3.19 1.47 -7.71
CA GLY A 46 1.99 1.97 -7.04
C GLY A 46 1.39 3.22 -7.70
N GLU A 47 2.20 4.12 -8.26
CA GLU A 47 1.71 5.31 -8.97
C GLU A 47 0.89 4.92 -10.20
N VAL A 48 1.34 3.91 -10.94
CA VAL A 48 0.61 3.37 -12.10
C VAL A 48 -0.73 2.77 -11.68
N LEU A 49 -0.74 2.01 -10.57
CA LEU A 49 -1.98 1.43 -10.03
C LEU A 49 -2.92 2.50 -9.46
N GLY A 50 -2.38 3.54 -8.82
CA GLY A 50 -3.14 4.68 -8.30
C GLY A 50 -3.81 5.49 -9.42
N GLU A 51 -3.07 5.81 -10.48
CA GLU A 51 -3.63 6.49 -11.65
C GLU A 51 -4.66 5.61 -12.38
N ALA A 52 -4.43 4.30 -12.48
CA ALA A 52 -5.42 3.37 -13.02
C ALA A 52 -6.72 3.34 -12.18
N ALA A 53 -6.62 3.36 -10.85
CA ALA A 53 -7.78 3.51 -9.97
C ALA A 53 -8.49 4.85 -10.20
N ALA A 54 -7.73 5.94 -10.34
CA ALA A 54 -8.23 7.28 -10.64
C ALA A 54 -8.90 7.42 -12.02
N GLN A 55 -8.69 6.45 -12.92
CA GLN A 55 -9.38 6.30 -14.20
C GLN A 55 -10.58 5.35 -14.13
N GLY A 56 -10.93 4.85 -12.94
CA GLY A 56 -12.08 3.97 -12.72
C GLY A 56 -11.84 2.50 -13.09
N LEU A 57 -10.57 2.07 -13.22
CA LEU A 57 -10.25 0.71 -13.65
C LEU A 57 -10.38 -0.34 -12.55
N GLY A 58 -10.54 0.06 -11.28
CA GLY A 58 -10.77 -0.85 -10.17
C GLY A 58 -10.34 -0.31 -8.82
N ILE A 59 -10.35 -1.20 -7.83
CA ILE A 59 -9.93 -0.94 -6.45
C ILE A 59 -8.43 -1.22 -6.32
N SER A 60 -7.68 -0.34 -5.68
CA SER A 60 -6.27 -0.58 -5.37
C SER A 60 -5.99 -0.37 -3.89
N LEU A 61 -5.11 -1.20 -3.33
CA LEU A 61 -4.56 -1.02 -1.99
C LEU A 61 -3.19 -0.34 -2.11
N GLN A 62 -3.11 0.93 -1.72
CA GLN A 62 -1.90 1.76 -1.86
C GLN A 62 -1.52 2.44 -0.55
N PRO A 63 -0.22 2.73 -0.35
CA PRO A 63 0.21 3.72 0.61
C PRO A 63 -0.45 5.08 0.34
N ASP A 64 -0.75 5.80 1.41
CA ASP A 64 -1.36 7.13 1.40
C ASP A 64 -0.59 8.14 0.53
N PHE A 65 0.73 8.19 0.66
CA PHE A 65 1.59 9.15 -0.06
C PHE A 65 1.51 9.02 -1.59
N ILE A 66 1.07 7.87 -2.12
CA ILE A 66 0.87 7.67 -3.56
C ILE A 66 -0.46 8.29 -4.01
N VAL A 67 -1.50 8.18 -3.19
CA VAL A 67 -2.88 8.50 -3.57
C VAL A 67 -3.42 9.79 -2.98
N GLU A 68 -2.69 10.43 -2.08
CA GLU A 68 -3.10 11.67 -1.39
C GLU A 68 -3.56 12.75 -2.39
N GLY A 69 -2.80 12.96 -3.47
CA GLY A 69 -3.17 13.91 -4.53
C GLY A 69 -4.44 13.53 -5.30
N PHE A 70 -4.67 12.24 -5.53
CA PHE A 70 -5.89 11.77 -6.20
C PHE A 70 -7.13 11.89 -5.30
N VAL A 71 -6.98 11.61 -3.99
CA VAL A 71 -8.05 11.77 -2.99
C VAL A 71 -8.40 13.25 -2.85
N ALA A 72 -7.40 14.11 -2.68
CA ALA A 72 -7.62 15.56 -2.57
C ALA A 72 -8.31 16.16 -3.80
N ALA A 73 -8.04 15.60 -4.99
CA ALA A 73 -8.69 16.00 -6.24
C ALA A 73 -10.06 15.33 -6.47
N GLY A 74 -10.53 14.46 -5.56
CA GLY A 74 -11.78 13.71 -5.70
C GLY A 74 -11.80 12.70 -6.85
N ARG A 75 -10.62 12.29 -7.35
CA ARG A 75 -10.47 11.31 -8.44
C ARG A 75 -10.55 9.87 -7.94
N VAL A 76 -10.27 9.65 -6.66
CA VAL A 76 -10.46 8.38 -5.96
C VAL A 76 -11.08 8.65 -4.60
N GLU A 77 -11.76 7.63 -4.05
CA GLU A 77 -12.39 7.68 -2.74
C GLU A 77 -11.82 6.58 -1.84
N PRO A 78 -11.42 6.88 -0.60
CA PRO A 78 -11.07 5.86 0.39
C PRO A 78 -12.30 4.99 0.71
N ILE A 79 -12.15 3.68 0.60
CA ILE A 79 -13.19 2.70 0.95
C ILE A 79 -12.70 1.77 2.05
N LEU A 80 -13.61 1.05 2.70
CA LEU A 80 -13.30 0.10 3.76
C LEU A 80 -12.49 0.73 4.92
N THR A 81 -12.68 2.03 5.18
CA THR A 81 -11.92 2.78 6.20
C THR A 81 -12.15 2.30 7.63
N GLU A 82 -13.23 1.54 7.86
CA GLU A 82 -13.50 0.85 9.14
C GLU A 82 -12.61 -0.39 9.37
N PHE A 83 -11.87 -0.82 8.35
CA PHE A 83 -10.98 -1.98 8.36
C PHE A 83 -9.55 -1.52 8.10
N PRO A 84 -8.79 -1.17 9.16
CA PRO A 84 -7.41 -0.75 8.99
C PRO A 84 -6.58 -1.83 8.32
N VAL A 85 -5.61 -1.42 7.51
CA VAL A 85 -4.61 -2.32 6.93
C VAL A 85 -3.35 -2.29 7.81
N PRO A 86 -2.57 -3.38 7.88
CA PRO A 86 -1.32 -3.35 8.62
C PRO A 86 -0.38 -2.30 8.00
N GLY A 87 0.19 -1.43 8.83
CA GLY A 87 1.13 -0.42 8.38
C GLY A 87 2.37 -1.05 7.74
N PHE A 88 2.80 -0.49 6.61
CA PHE A 88 4.07 -0.86 5.99
C PHE A 88 5.18 0.03 6.57
N GLY A 89 6.17 -0.58 7.21
CA GLY A 89 7.35 0.14 7.69
C GLY A 89 8.25 0.57 6.54
N ILE A 90 8.80 1.80 6.63
CA ILE A 90 9.89 2.24 5.77
C ILE A 90 11.21 1.89 6.46
N HIS A 91 12.02 1.06 5.81
CA HIS A 91 13.24 0.52 6.40
C HIS A 91 14.48 0.94 5.60
N ALA A 92 15.52 1.38 6.31
CA ALA A 92 16.85 1.54 5.74
C ALA A 92 17.61 0.20 5.84
N ILE A 93 18.02 -0.37 4.71
CA ILE A 93 18.75 -1.65 4.65
C ILE A 93 20.24 -1.38 4.44
N LEU A 94 21.09 -1.98 5.30
CA LEU A 94 22.54 -1.81 5.30
C LEU A 94 23.25 -3.17 5.17
N PRO A 95 24.45 -3.23 4.54
CA PRO A 95 25.26 -4.45 4.53
C PRO A 95 25.66 -4.90 5.95
N SER A 96 25.51 -6.19 6.25
CA SER A 96 25.60 -6.76 7.61
C SER A 96 26.95 -6.65 8.31
N ASN A 97 28.03 -6.30 7.59
CA ASN A 97 29.40 -6.48 8.03
C ASN A 97 30.28 -5.22 7.89
N ARG A 98 29.69 -4.03 7.87
CA ARG A 98 30.47 -2.77 7.81
C ARG A 98 30.11 -1.81 8.94
N GLN A 99 31.15 -1.19 9.51
CA GLN A 99 31.01 0.07 10.24
C GLN A 99 30.20 1.04 9.38
N VAL A 100 29.04 1.46 9.87
CA VAL A 100 28.19 2.45 9.21
C VAL A 100 28.92 3.80 9.24
N PRO A 101 29.35 4.36 8.09
CA PRO A 101 30.05 5.64 8.07
C PRO A 101 29.21 6.74 8.69
N HIS A 102 29.84 7.70 9.39
CA HIS A 102 29.12 8.79 10.08
C HIS A 102 28.12 9.51 9.17
N ARG A 103 28.50 9.83 7.92
CA ARG A 103 27.61 10.46 6.94
C ARG A 103 26.32 9.67 6.65
N VAL A 104 26.40 8.33 6.67
CA VAL A 104 25.24 7.45 6.42
C VAL A 104 24.33 7.47 7.65
N ARG A 105 24.89 7.45 8.86
CA ARG A 105 24.11 7.60 10.09
C ARG A 105 23.35 8.92 10.13
N VAL A 106 24.03 10.03 9.85
CA VAL A 106 23.40 11.36 9.80
C VAL A 106 22.29 11.42 8.75
N LEU A 107 22.48 10.79 7.58
CA LEU A 107 21.43 10.68 6.57
C LEU A 107 20.24 9.86 7.06
N MET A 108 20.48 8.71 7.71
CA MET A 108 19.41 7.89 8.29
C MET A 108 18.62 8.64 9.33
N ASP A 109 19.29 9.36 10.24
CA ASP A 109 18.64 10.17 11.27
C ASP A 109 17.78 11.29 10.63
N PHE A 110 18.31 11.94 9.59
CA PHE A 110 17.58 12.95 8.82
C PHE A 110 16.32 12.40 8.14
N LEU A 111 16.43 11.23 7.51
CA LEU A 111 15.31 10.57 6.81
C LEU A 111 14.27 10.07 7.82
N ALA A 112 14.69 9.44 8.91
CA ALA A 112 13.80 8.96 9.96
C ALA A 112 12.98 10.12 10.56
N ALA A 113 13.60 11.28 10.79
CA ALA A 113 12.92 12.46 11.33
C ALA A 113 11.92 13.11 10.35
N ARG A 114 11.99 12.81 9.04
CA ARG A 114 11.13 13.42 8.00
C ARG A 114 10.13 12.47 7.38
N ILE A 115 10.41 11.17 7.43
CA ILE A 115 9.63 10.13 6.77
C ILE A 115 9.01 9.19 7.81
N GLY A 116 9.60 9.03 9.00
CA GLY A 116 9.16 8.08 10.03
C GLY A 116 7.98 8.53 10.88
N SER A 117 7.24 9.56 10.47
CA SER A 117 6.09 10.10 11.22
C SER A 117 4.73 9.82 10.57
N GLY A 118 4.69 8.89 9.61
CA GLY A 118 3.45 8.36 9.01
C GLY A 118 2.90 7.17 9.77
#